data_AF-A0AAU2J979-F1
#
_entry.id   AF-A0AAU2J979-F1
#
_cell.length_a   1.000
_cell.length_b   1.000
_cell.length_c   1.000
_cell.angle_alpha   90.00
_cell.angle_beta   90.00
_cell.angle_gamma   90.00
#
_symmetry.space_group_name_H-M   'P 1'
#
loop_
_entity.id
_entity.type
_entity.pdbx_description
1 polymer ?
#
loop_
_entity_poly.entity_id
_entity_poly.type
_entity_poly.pdbx_seq_one_letter_code
_entity_poly.pdbx_strand_id
1 'polypeptide(L)'
;MSRARFAFAAHPDAIADLRELPDQIRDLALLELQNLVHGSDDCLPLKGRLAGFHKVYVDPSVSHRMVIQFRPAPPTSTHQREIYLVAAGRRKDYAVYRSAHLRTGPQKDIETDTASEARVQAARSRSPLALDRLAAGPPTPPAAAPPPTTAPRKVPQR
;
A
#
# COMPACT_ATOMS: atom_id res chain seq x y z
N MET A 1 -10.12 -34.56 -1.95
CA MET A 1 -10.04 -33.08 -1.86
C MET A 1 -10.60 -32.49 -3.14
N SER A 2 -11.53 -31.55 -3.03
CA SER A 2 -12.10 -30.85 -4.19
C SER A 2 -11.03 -30.00 -4.89
N ARG A 3 -11.27 -29.60 -6.14
CA ARG A 3 -10.37 -28.69 -6.85
C ARG A 3 -10.39 -27.31 -6.17
N ALA A 4 -9.23 -26.68 -6.01
CA ALA A 4 -9.14 -25.31 -5.51
C ALA A 4 -10.02 -24.37 -6.34
N ARG A 5 -10.85 -23.56 -5.67
CA ARG A 5 -11.76 -22.59 -6.30
C ARG A 5 -11.07 -21.27 -6.58
N PHE A 6 -10.11 -20.91 -5.72
CA PHE A 6 -9.36 -19.66 -5.80
C PHE A 6 -7.86 -19.93 -5.95
N ALA A 7 -7.13 -19.01 -6.59
CA ALA A 7 -5.68 -18.96 -6.41
C ALA A 7 -5.35 -18.34 -5.04
N PHE A 8 -4.09 -18.49 -4.61
CA PHE A 8 -3.60 -17.92 -3.36
C PHE A 8 -2.42 -16.98 -3.64
N ALA A 9 -2.49 -15.79 -3.04
CA ALA A 9 -1.41 -14.83 -3.02
C ALA A 9 -1.31 -14.22 -1.61
N ALA A 10 -0.17 -13.65 -1.26
CA ALA A 10 0.04 -13.04 0.05
C ALA A 10 0.92 -11.80 -0.06
N HIS A 11 0.67 -10.83 0.81
CA HIS A 11 1.59 -9.75 1.05
C HIS A 11 2.89 -10.33 1.64
N PRO A 12 4.09 -9.87 1.24
CA PRO A 12 5.36 -10.41 1.76
C PRO A 12 5.42 -10.37 3.29
N ASP A 13 5.05 -9.24 3.90
CA ASP A 13 5.01 -9.12 5.36
C ASP A 13 3.95 -10.02 6.01
N ALA A 14 2.90 -10.45 5.30
CA ALA A 14 1.94 -11.40 5.85
C ALA A 14 2.52 -12.82 5.94
N ILE A 15 3.48 -13.17 5.07
CA ILE A 15 4.24 -14.41 5.22
C ILE A 15 5.14 -14.33 6.45
N ALA A 16 5.72 -13.16 6.75
CA ALA A 16 6.45 -12.95 7.99
C ALA A 16 5.52 -13.08 9.22
N ASP A 17 4.35 -12.45 9.19
CA ASP A 17 3.35 -12.59 10.26
C ASP A 17 3.02 -14.06 10.55
N LEU A 18 2.78 -14.88 9.52
CA LEU A 18 2.48 -16.30 9.68
C LEU A 18 3.62 -17.05 10.35
N ARG A 19 4.88 -16.69 10.06
CA ARG A 19 6.07 -17.32 10.66
C ARG A 19 6.26 -16.93 12.13
N GLU A 20 5.82 -15.72 12.52
CA GLU A 20 5.89 -15.22 13.89
C GLU A 20 4.75 -15.74 14.79
N LEU A 21 3.71 -16.35 14.21
CA LEU A 21 2.66 -16.99 14.98
C LEU A 21 3.20 -18.18 15.80
N PRO A 22 2.63 -18.45 16.99
CA PRO A 22 2.88 -19.70 17.70
C PRO A 22 2.56 -20.91 16.81
N ASP A 23 3.33 -21.98 16.90
CA ASP A 23 3.25 -23.10 15.96
C ASP A 23 1.83 -23.65 15.79
N GLN A 24 1.11 -23.92 16.89
CA GLN A 24 -0.27 -24.42 16.81
C GLN A 24 -1.22 -23.44 16.10
N ILE A 25 -1.01 -22.14 16.28
CA ILE A 25 -1.83 -21.09 15.66
C ILE A 25 -1.47 -20.97 14.17
N ARG A 26 -0.19 -21.12 13.82
CA ARG A 26 0.26 -21.14 12.43
C ARG A 26 -0.36 -22.33 11.68
N ASP A 27 -0.38 -23.51 12.27
CA ASP A 27 -0.96 -24.71 11.66
C ASP A 27 -2.46 -24.55 11.44
N LEU A 28 -3.18 -24.00 12.42
CA LEU A 28 -4.59 -23.63 12.26
C LEU A 28 -4.79 -22.58 11.16
N ALA A 29 -3.93 -21.55 11.10
CA ALA A 29 -4.03 -20.53 10.07
C ALA A 29 -3.85 -21.12 8.66
N LEU A 30 -2.89 -22.03 8.49
CA LEU A 30 -2.65 -22.71 7.21
C LEU A 30 -3.82 -23.63 6.83
N LEU A 31 -4.43 -24.30 7.80
CA LEU A 31 -5.64 -25.09 7.59
C LEU A 31 -6.80 -24.21 7.12
N GLU A 32 -7.03 -23.07 7.77
CA GLU A 32 -8.08 -22.12 7.36
C GLU A 32 -7.81 -21.54 5.97
N LEU A 33 -6.56 -21.20 5.64
CA LEU A 33 -6.20 -20.77 4.28
C LEU A 33 -6.48 -21.85 3.25
N GLN A 34 -6.21 -23.11 3.57
CA GLN A 34 -6.56 -24.23 2.69
C GLN A 34 -8.08 -24.30 2.49
N ASN A 35 -8.88 -24.23 3.56
CA ASN A 35 -10.34 -24.27 3.47
C ASN A 35 -10.89 -23.13 2.60
N LEU A 36 -10.37 -21.91 2.81
CA LEU A 36 -10.75 -20.73 2.07
C LEU A 36 -10.43 -20.86 0.57
N VAL A 37 -9.26 -21.39 0.21
CA VAL A 37 -8.87 -21.62 -1.20
C VAL A 37 -9.80 -22.63 -1.89
N HIS A 38 -10.33 -23.60 -1.15
CA HIS A 38 -11.34 -24.55 -1.63
C HIS A 38 -12.78 -23.99 -1.59
N GLY A 39 -12.91 -22.73 -1.17
CA GLY A 39 -14.13 -21.94 -1.15
C GLY A 39 -15.06 -22.23 0.02
N SER A 40 -14.49 -22.47 1.20
CA SER A 40 -15.21 -22.23 2.44
C SER A 40 -15.53 -20.73 2.58
N ASP A 41 -16.68 -20.44 3.17
CA ASP A 41 -17.16 -19.09 3.47
C ASP A 41 -16.92 -18.69 4.94
N ASP A 42 -15.96 -19.34 5.61
CA ASP A 42 -15.56 -19.08 7.01
C ASP A 42 -14.80 -17.74 7.19
N CYS A 43 -15.31 -16.68 6.57
CA CYS A 43 -14.78 -15.34 6.65
C CYS A 43 -15.92 -14.33 6.81
N LEU A 44 -15.63 -13.24 7.52
CA LEU A 44 -16.61 -12.19 7.81
C LEU A 44 -16.15 -10.87 7.19
N PRO A 45 -17.02 -10.13 6.49
CA PRO A 45 -16.64 -8.88 5.88
C PRO A 45 -16.27 -7.84 6.95
N LEU A 46 -15.20 -7.08 6.67
CA LEU A 46 -14.80 -5.93 7.45
C LEU A 46 -15.52 -4.66 6.96
N LYS A 47 -15.66 -3.69 7.86
CA LYS A 47 -16.34 -2.40 7.62
C LYS A 47 -15.37 -1.23 7.79
N GLY A 48 -15.77 -0.05 7.34
CA GLY A 48 -14.99 1.18 7.50
C GLY A 48 -13.76 1.21 6.60
N ARG A 49 -12.59 1.54 7.17
CA ARG A 49 -11.32 1.69 6.41
C ARG A 49 -10.83 0.40 5.75
N LEU A 50 -11.29 -0.75 6.24
CA LEU A 50 -10.99 -2.07 5.67
C LEU A 50 -12.21 -2.66 4.95
N ALA A 51 -13.13 -1.82 4.45
CA ALA A 51 -14.23 -2.30 3.60
C ALA A 51 -13.68 -3.01 2.35
N GLY A 52 -14.25 -4.17 2.03
CA GLY A 52 -13.78 -5.05 0.95
C GLY A 52 -12.75 -6.10 1.40
N PHE A 53 -12.23 -6.00 2.61
CA PHE A 53 -11.44 -7.05 3.25
C PHE A 53 -12.33 -7.93 4.13
N HIS A 54 -11.87 -9.14 4.44
CA HIS A 54 -12.57 -10.09 5.29
C HIS A 54 -11.65 -10.51 6.44
N LYS A 55 -12.24 -10.73 7.61
CA LYS A 55 -11.54 -11.32 8.77
C LYS A 55 -11.84 -12.82 8.83
N VAL A 56 -10.84 -13.58 9.22
CA VAL A 56 -10.93 -15.03 9.47
C VAL A 56 -10.49 -15.26 10.91
N TYR A 57 -11.23 -16.07 11.65
CA TYR A 57 -10.81 -16.49 12.98
C TYR A 57 -9.90 -17.70 12.84
N VAL A 58 -8.73 -17.65 13.49
CA VAL A 58 -7.73 -18.72 13.36
C VAL A 58 -7.87 -19.74 14.48
N ASP A 59 -8.19 -19.27 15.68
CA ASP A 59 -8.18 -20.09 16.87
C ASP A 59 -9.53 -20.06 17.60
N PRO A 60 -9.86 -21.14 18.35
CA PRO A 60 -11.12 -21.19 19.11
C PRO A 60 -11.24 -20.08 20.17
N SER A 61 -10.11 -19.57 20.68
CA SER A 61 -10.12 -18.48 21.67
C SER A 61 -10.33 -17.09 21.03
N VAL A 62 -10.41 -17.02 19.70
CA VAL A 62 -10.65 -15.79 18.92
C VAL A 62 -9.58 -14.72 19.18
N SER A 63 -8.40 -15.15 19.62
CA SER A 63 -7.26 -14.28 19.97
C SER A 63 -6.42 -13.90 18.76
N HIS A 64 -6.43 -14.72 17.72
CA HIS A 64 -5.70 -14.56 16.47
C HIS A 64 -6.66 -14.49 15.29
N ARG A 65 -6.31 -13.67 14.31
CA ARG A 65 -7.12 -13.42 13.12
C ARG A 65 -6.22 -13.28 11.90
N MET A 66 -6.78 -13.60 10.75
CA MET A 66 -6.23 -13.20 9.46
C MET A 66 -7.12 -12.14 8.82
N VAL A 67 -6.52 -11.29 8.01
CA VAL A 67 -7.20 -10.35 7.14
C VAL A 67 -6.87 -10.72 5.70
N ILE A 68 -7.91 -10.99 4.91
CA ILE A 68 -7.80 -11.41 3.52
C ILE A 68 -8.60 -10.48 2.61
N GLN A 69 -8.31 -10.54 1.32
CA GLN A 69 -9.09 -9.90 0.27
C GLN A 69 -9.38 -10.90 -0.85
N PHE A 70 -10.61 -10.91 -1.34
CA PHE A 70 -10.92 -11.56 -2.60
C PHE A 70 -10.67 -10.57 -3.73
N ARG A 71 -9.78 -10.90 -4.67
CA ARG A 71 -9.48 -10.07 -5.83
C ARG A 71 -9.49 -10.89 -7.12
N PRO A 72 -9.66 -10.25 -8.30
CA PRO A 72 -9.43 -10.93 -9.57
C PRO A 72 -8.02 -11.51 -9.60
N ALA A 73 -7.88 -12.74 -10.08
CA ALA A 73 -6.55 -13.31 -10.23
C ALA A 73 -5.83 -12.66 -11.43
N PRO A 74 -4.49 -12.62 -11.43
CA PRO A 74 -3.72 -12.19 -12.58
C PRO A 74 -4.08 -12.98 -13.85
N PRO A 75 -3.95 -12.40 -15.06
CA PRO A 75 -4.26 -13.09 -16.31
C PRO A 75 -3.46 -14.38 -16.56
N THR A 76 -2.33 -14.55 -15.87
CA THR A 76 -1.48 -15.74 -15.92
C THR A 76 -2.00 -16.88 -15.04
N SER A 77 -2.99 -16.64 -14.19
CA SER A 77 -3.56 -17.62 -13.26
C SER A 77 -4.57 -18.53 -13.97
N THR A 78 -4.64 -19.78 -13.51
CA THR A 78 -5.66 -20.75 -13.93
C THR A 78 -7.00 -20.55 -13.23
N HIS A 79 -7.05 -19.68 -12.23
CA HIS A 79 -8.26 -19.33 -11.45
C HIS A 79 -8.76 -17.95 -11.84
N GLN A 80 -10.08 -17.71 -11.77
CA GLN A 80 -10.65 -16.39 -12.07
C GLN A 80 -10.46 -15.38 -10.93
N ARG A 81 -10.36 -15.88 -9.70
CA ARG A 81 -10.27 -15.09 -8.47
C ARG A 81 -9.19 -15.68 -7.58
N GLU A 82 -8.64 -14.83 -6.73
CA GLU A 82 -7.65 -15.22 -5.76
C GLU A 82 -7.93 -14.65 -4.38
N ILE A 83 -7.45 -15.37 -3.39
CA ILE A 83 -7.43 -14.96 -2.00
C ILE A 83 -6.07 -14.34 -1.75
N TYR A 84 -6.08 -13.07 -1.38
CA TYR A 84 -4.89 -12.32 -1.03
C TYR A 84 -4.80 -12.15 0.48
N LEU A 85 -3.85 -12.82 1.12
CA LEU A 85 -3.56 -12.65 2.54
C LEU A 85 -2.84 -11.32 2.78
N VAL A 86 -3.43 -10.46 3.61
CA VAL A 86 -2.90 -9.12 3.90
C VAL A 86 -2.14 -9.07 5.21
N ALA A 87 -2.68 -9.71 6.25
CA ALA A 87 -2.07 -9.75 7.57
C ALA A 87 -2.56 -10.95 8.37
N ALA A 88 -1.71 -11.45 9.26
CA ALA A 88 -2.06 -12.45 10.26
C ALA A 88 -1.54 -11.99 11.63
N GLY A 89 -2.21 -12.36 12.71
CA GLY A 89 -1.70 -12.03 14.03
C GLY A 89 -2.75 -11.90 15.11
N ARG A 90 -2.32 -11.40 16.25
CA ARG A 90 -3.17 -11.20 17.42
C ARG A 90 -4.17 -10.08 17.19
N ARG A 91 -5.39 -10.28 17.68
CA ARG A 91 -6.42 -9.23 17.80
C ARG A 91 -6.06 -8.21 18.89
N LYS A 92 -5.19 -8.56 19.84
CA LYS A 92 -4.82 -7.69 20.96
C LYS A 92 -4.45 -6.30 20.43
N ASP A 93 -5.02 -5.28 21.06
CA ASP A 93 -4.86 -3.86 20.69
C ASP A 93 -5.22 -3.56 19.23
N TYR A 94 -6.00 -4.39 18.54
CA TYR A 94 -6.27 -4.28 17.09
C TYR A 94 -5.02 -4.36 16.20
N ALA A 95 -3.92 -4.99 16.67
CA ALA A 95 -2.64 -5.03 15.96
C ALA A 95 -2.77 -5.55 14.52
N VAL A 96 -3.43 -6.70 14.32
CA VAL A 96 -3.65 -7.28 12.98
C VAL A 96 -4.38 -6.32 12.02
N TYR A 97 -5.35 -5.55 12.51
CA TYR A 97 -6.10 -4.61 11.68
C TYR A 97 -5.29 -3.36 11.34
N ARG A 98 -4.42 -2.91 12.26
CA ARG A 98 -3.48 -1.83 11.98
C ARG A 98 -2.47 -2.26 10.91
N SER A 99 -1.88 -3.45 11.04
CA SER A 99 -0.96 -3.99 10.04
C SER A 99 -1.64 -4.08 8.67
N ALA A 100 -2.88 -4.60 8.62
CA ALA A 100 -3.65 -4.62 7.39
C ALA A 100 -3.87 -3.21 6.81
N HIS A 101 -4.29 -2.26 7.65
CA HIS A 101 -4.54 -0.89 7.19
C HIS A 101 -3.28 -0.20 6.64
N LEU A 102 -2.11 -0.43 7.25
CA LEU A 102 -0.84 0.11 6.77
C LEU A 102 -0.45 -0.47 5.41
N ARG A 103 -0.68 -1.77 5.21
CA ARG A 103 -0.36 -2.49 3.96
C ARG A 103 -1.35 -2.24 2.83
N THR A 104 -2.58 -1.83 3.17
CA THR A 104 -3.65 -1.56 2.21
C THR A 104 -4.06 -0.10 2.17
N GLY A 105 -3.24 0.79 2.74
CA GLY A 105 -3.35 2.24 2.57
C GLY A 105 -3.27 2.59 1.08
N PRO A 106 -3.43 3.87 0.68
CA PRO A 106 -3.43 4.28 -0.72
C PRO A 106 -2.07 4.01 -1.39
N GLN A 107 -1.87 2.76 -1.78
CA GLN A 107 -0.89 2.22 -2.72
C GLN A 107 -1.59 1.91 -4.06
N LYS A 108 -2.82 2.43 -4.24
CA LYS A 108 -3.60 2.31 -5.48
C LYS A 108 -2.98 3.07 -6.66
N ASP A 109 -1.99 3.91 -6.41
CA ASP A 109 -1.41 4.75 -7.44
C ASP A 109 -0.13 4.19 -8.06
N ILE A 110 0.59 3.21 -7.53
CA ILE A 110 1.93 2.89 -8.10
C ILE A 110 1.87 2.37 -9.56
N GLU A 111 0.88 1.53 -9.93
CA GLU A 111 0.71 1.10 -11.34
C GLU A 111 0.07 2.19 -12.23
N THR A 112 -0.77 3.05 -11.67
CA THR A 112 -1.41 4.15 -12.41
C THR A 112 -0.45 5.31 -12.64
N ASP A 113 0.41 5.58 -11.65
CA ASP A 113 1.38 6.66 -11.60
C ASP A 113 2.60 6.34 -12.47
N THR A 114 3.07 5.10 -12.51
CA THR A 114 4.12 4.69 -13.48
C THR A 114 3.66 4.83 -14.93
N ALA A 115 2.41 4.46 -15.24
CA ALA A 115 1.83 4.65 -16.57
C ALA A 115 1.55 6.13 -16.90
N SER A 116 1.27 6.95 -15.88
CA SER A 116 1.09 8.40 -15.98
C SER A 116 2.43 9.11 -16.20
N GLU A 117 3.45 8.78 -15.40
CA GLU A 117 4.82 9.26 -15.53
C GLU A 117 5.42 8.93 -16.89
N ALA A 118 5.21 7.70 -17.40
CA ALA A 118 5.63 7.30 -18.73
C ALA A 118 4.98 8.14 -19.84
N ARG A 119 3.68 8.47 -19.70
CA ARG A 119 2.97 9.37 -20.64
C ARG A 119 3.47 10.81 -20.55
N VAL A 120 3.73 11.32 -19.35
CA VAL A 120 4.29 12.66 -19.12
C VAL A 120 5.68 12.76 -19.75
N GLN A 121 6.53 11.74 -19.58
CA GLN A 121 7.86 11.71 -20.17
C GLN A 121 7.83 11.62 -21.70
N ALA A 122 6.90 10.84 -22.26
CA ALA A 122 6.68 10.77 -23.71
C ALA A 122 6.12 12.07 -24.31
N ALA A 123 5.33 12.84 -23.54
CA ALA A 123 4.86 14.16 -23.95
C ALA A 123 5.98 15.21 -23.94
N ARG A 124 6.86 15.17 -22.92
CA ARG A 124 8.03 16.05 -22.82
C ARG A 124 9.04 15.82 -23.93
N SER A 125 9.33 14.56 -24.29
CA SER A 125 10.29 14.24 -25.36
C SER A 125 9.80 14.65 -26.75
N ARG A 126 8.48 14.72 -26.96
CA ARG A 126 7.86 15.19 -28.20
C ARG A 126 7.62 16.70 -28.24
N SER A 127 7.91 17.42 -27.15
CA SER A 127 7.68 18.86 -27.08
C SER A 127 8.83 19.62 -27.77
N PRO A 128 8.55 20.43 -28.80
CA PRO A 128 9.55 21.24 -29.47
C PRO A 128 10.14 22.35 -28.57
N LEU A 129 9.51 22.66 -27.43
CA LEU A 129 10.00 23.62 -26.42
C LEU A 129 11.25 23.14 -25.65
N ALA A 130 11.56 21.84 -25.67
CA ALA A 130 12.75 21.32 -25.00
C ALA A 130 14.05 21.66 -25.74
N LEU A 131 13.98 21.88 -27.06
CA LEU A 131 15.12 22.29 -27.87
C LEU A 131 15.48 23.77 -27.65
N ASP A 132 14.50 24.62 -27.35
CA ASP A 132 14.73 26.06 -27.15
C ASP A 132 15.47 26.34 -25.82
N ARG A 133 15.29 25.47 -24.81
CA ARG A 133 15.94 25.63 -23.50
C ARG A 133 17.42 25.22 -23.49
N LEU A 134 17.88 24.46 -24.48
CA LEU A 134 19.30 24.13 -24.66
C LEU A 134 20.05 25.17 -25.52
N ALA A 135 19.33 26.03 -26.25
CA ALA A 135 19.90 27.12 -27.03
C ALA A 135 19.98 28.45 -26.27
N ALA A 136 19.20 28.61 -25.19
CA ALA A 136 19.31 29.77 -24.31
C ALA A 136 20.54 29.64 -23.40
N GLY A 137 21.64 30.27 -23.83
CA GLY A 137 22.87 30.41 -23.05
C GLY A 137 22.63 30.95 -21.63
N PRO A 138 23.62 30.77 -20.73
CA PRO A 138 23.46 31.05 -19.31
C PRO A 138 23.03 32.51 -19.08
N PRO A 139 22.02 32.77 -18.23
CA PRO A 139 21.67 34.13 -17.86
C PRO A 139 22.82 34.74 -17.06
N THR A 140 23.36 35.85 -17.57
CA THR A 140 24.28 36.74 -16.86
C THR A 140 23.66 37.12 -15.50
N PRO A 141 24.39 36.98 -14.39
CA PRO A 141 23.87 37.38 -13.08
C PRO A 141 23.67 38.91 -13.04
N PRO A 142 22.57 39.41 -12.45
CA PRO A 142 22.37 40.84 -12.28
C PRO A 142 23.38 41.41 -11.28
N ALA A 143 23.94 42.57 -11.64
CA ALA A 143 24.90 43.31 -10.84
C ALA A 143 24.32 43.72 -9.47
N ALA A 144 25.13 43.55 -8.43
CA ALA A 144 24.82 43.91 -7.06
C ALA A 144 24.60 45.43 -6.90
N ALA A 145 23.45 45.81 -6.35
CA ALA A 145 23.19 47.18 -5.88
C ALA A 145 23.71 47.35 -4.43
N PRO A 146 24.32 48.49 -4.08
CA PRO A 146 24.90 48.72 -2.75
C PRO A 146 23.82 48.98 -1.68
N PRO A 147 24.12 48.70 -0.40
CA PRO A 147 23.17 48.91 0.69
C PRO A 147 23.06 50.40 1.08
N PRO A 148 21.85 50.92 1.35
CA PRO A 148 21.69 52.24 1.94
C PRO A 148 21.97 52.23 3.44
N THR A 149 22.76 53.22 3.87
CA THR A 149 23.19 53.51 5.23
C THR A 149 22.01 53.85 6.14
N THR A 150 21.96 53.19 7.30
CA THR A 150 21.02 53.45 8.40
C THR A 150 21.43 54.70 9.20
N ALA A 151 20.49 55.63 9.42
CA ALA A 151 20.60 56.72 10.38
C ALA A 151 19.50 56.60 11.45
N PRO A 152 19.75 57.07 12.70
CA PRO A 152 19.11 56.51 13.89
C PRO A 152 17.78 57.19 14.25
N ARG A 153 16.79 56.41 14.69
CA ARG A 153 15.50 56.91 15.18
C ARG A 153 15.56 57.14 16.70
N LYS A 154 15.36 58.39 17.09
CA LYS A 154 15.24 58.91 18.45
C LYS A 154 13.95 58.40 19.12
N VAL A 155 14.07 57.94 20.37
CA VAL A 155 12.96 57.59 21.28
C VAL A 155 12.25 58.86 21.75
N PRO A 156 10.93 58.82 22.00
CA PRO A 156 10.44 59.45 23.21
C PRO A 156 9.45 58.56 23.99
N GLN A 157 9.66 58.61 25.30
CA GLN A 157 8.76 58.15 26.34
C GLN A 157 7.48 59.00 26.37
N ARG A 158 6.33 58.38 26.62
CA ARG A 158 5.48 58.69 27.78
C ARG A 158 4.44 57.61 28.02
#